data_AF-A0A829WJC4-F1
#
_entry.id   AF-A0A829WJC4-F1
#
_cell.length_a   1.000
_cell.length_b   1.000
_cell.length_c   1.000
_cell.angle_alpha   90.00
_cell.angle_beta   90.00
_cell.angle_gamma   90.00
#
_symmetry.space_group_name_H-M   'P 1'
#
loop_
_entity.id
_entity.type
_entity.pdbx_description
1 polymer ?
#
loop_
_entity_poly.entity_id
_entity_poly.type
_entity_poly.pdbx_seq_one_letter_code
_entity_poly.pdbx_strand_id
1 'polypeptide(L)'
;MRVDIKRSIDVSKLMAAIVDYTNMTNYRKDDSYLVMSSATRCALMTKCNDGHVSKEIGSERTFDEFYGIPIAICNKLDFGEVDVK
;
A
#
# COMPACT_ATOMS: atom_id res chain seq x y z
N MET A 1 -10.81 -0.95 4.40
CA MET A 1 -10.52 -1.73 5.63
C MET A 1 -9.27 -1.13 6.22
N ARG A 2 -9.28 -0.75 7.51
CA ARG A 2 -8.14 -0.07 8.14
C ARG A 2 -7.24 -1.05 8.87
N VAL A 3 -5.93 -0.95 8.64
CA VAL A 3 -4.89 -1.82 9.17
C VAL A 3 -3.84 -0.95 9.87
N ASP A 4 -3.45 -1.37 11.08
CA ASP A 4 -2.35 -0.75 11.83
C ASP A 4 -1.09 -1.64 11.76
N ILE A 5 -0.01 -1.06 11.22
CA ILE A 5 1.30 -1.70 11.01
C ILE A 5 2.42 -1.05 11.87
N LYS A 6 2.06 -0.33 12.94
CA LYS A 6 3.00 0.41 13.82
C LYS A 6 4.00 -0.53 14.55
N ARG A 7 5.06 0.11 15.07
CA ARG A 7 6.33 -0.43 15.64
C ARG A 7 7.42 -0.79 14.65
N SER A 8 7.11 -1.17 13.40
CA SER A 8 8.18 -1.31 12.41
C SER A 8 7.76 -1.27 10.94
N ILE A 9 6.52 -0.90 10.55
CA ILE A 9 5.99 -1.25 9.22
C ILE A 9 6.06 -2.77 9.05
N ASP A 10 5.12 -3.46 9.69
CA ASP A 10 4.98 -4.91 9.56
C ASP A 10 4.35 -5.27 8.21
N VAL A 11 5.21 -5.52 7.22
CA VAL A 11 4.83 -5.87 5.86
C VAL A 11 3.94 -7.12 5.82
N SER A 12 4.19 -8.09 6.71
CA SER A 12 3.43 -9.34 6.78
C SER A 12 1.97 -9.08 7.15
N LYS A 13 1.71 -8.14 8.07
CA LYS A 13 0.35 -7.72 8.42
C LYS A 13 -0.36 -7.00 7.27
N LEU A 14 0.36 -6.15 6.53
CA LEU A 14 -0.20 -5.50 5.36
C LEU A 14 -0.56 -6.53 4.28
N MET A 15 0.30 -7.51 4.04
CA MET A 15 0.06 -8.59 3.10
C MET A 15 -1.12 -9.47 3.50
N ALA A 16 -1.20 -9.87 4.77
CA ALA A 16 -2.35 -10.61 5.28
C ALA A 16 -3.65 -9.83 5.08
N ALA A 17 -3.65 -8.52 5.37
CA ALA A 17 -4.81 -7.68 5.16
C ALA A 17 -5.19 -7.54 3.67
N ILE A 18 -4.22 -7.45 2.76
CA ILE A 18 -4.50 -7.44 1.32
C ILE A 18 -5.13 -8.77 0.89
N VAL A 19 -4.58 -9.91 1.34
CA VAL A 19 -5.11 -11.24 1.04
C VAL A 19 -6.54 -11.38 1.58
N ASP A 20 -6.78 -11.00 2.83
CA ASP A 20 -8.11 -11.01 3.44
C ASP A 20 -9.08 -10.11 2.67
N TYR A 21 -8.64 -8.90 2.29
CA TYR A 21 -9.44 -7.99 1.46
C TYR A 21 -9.79 -8.63 0.12
N THR A 22 -8.84 -9.29 -0.55
CA THR A 22 -9.08 -9.97 -1.82
C THR A 22 -10.01 -11.17 -1.72
N ASN A 23 -10.01 -11.86 -0.58
CA ASN A 23 -10.92 -12.98 -0.32
C ASN A 23 -12.34 -12.52 0.06
N MET A 24 -12.45 -11.36 0.73
CA MET A 24 -13.73 -10.81 1.21
C MET A 24 -14.46 -9.98 0.14
N THR A 25 -13.75 -9.46 -0.85
CA THR A 25 -14.32 -8.60 -1.90
C THR A 25 -14.17 -9.25 -3.28
N ASN A 26 -15.04 -8.88 -4.23
CA ASN A 26 -14.79 -9.16 -5.66
C ASN A 26 -13.65 -8.24 -6.13
N TYR A 27 -12.44 -8.51 -5.65
CA TYR A 27 -11.27 -7.69 -5.86
C TYR A 27 -11.04 -7.44 -7.35
N ARG A 28 -11.14 -6.17 -7.72
CA ARG A 28 -10.75 -5.66 -9.02
C ARG A 28 -9.48 -4.85 -8.82
N LYS A 29 -8.37 -5.32 -9.38
CA LYS A 29 -7.09 -4.60 -9.38
C LYS A 29 -7.24 -3.15 -9.83
N ASP A 30 -8.16 -2.90 -10.75
CA ASP A 30 -8.38 -1.58 -11.36
C ASP A 30 -9.10 -0.58 -10.44
N ASP A 31 -9.75 -1.05 -9.36
CA ASP A 31 -10.54 -0.21 -8.45
C ASP A 31 -9.98 -0.19 -7.01
N SER A 32 -8.91 -0.95 -6.72
CA SER A 32 -8.38 -1.09 -5.36
C SER A 32 -7.11 -0.25 -5.17
N TYR A 33 -6.95 0.39 -4.01
CA TYR A 33 -5.76 1.19 -3.69
C TYR A 33 -5.44 1.22 -2.19
N LEU A 34 -4.15 1.33 -1.87
CA LEU A 34 -3.67 1.50 -0.50
C LEU A 34 -3.57 2.98 -0.17
N VAL A 35 -4.31 3.45 0.82
CA VAL A 35 -4.21 4.82 1.32
C VAL A 35 -3.31 4.85 2.54
N MET A 36 -2.24 5.63 2.49
CA MET A 36 -1.30 5.79 3.60
C MET A 36 -0.63 7.17 3.60
N SER A 37 0.01 7.57 4.71
CA SER A 37 0.79 8.81 4.74
C SER A 37 2.12 8.68 3.99
N SER A 38 2.69 9.80 3.54
CA SER A 38 3.99 9.81 2.86
C SER A 38 5.11 9.18 3.69
N ALA A 39 5.12 9.43 5.00
CA ALA A 39 6.06 8.82 5.94
C ALA A 39 5.91 7.29 6.00
N THR A 40 4.67 6.79 6.00
CA THR A 40 4.36 5.35 5.98
C THR A 40 4.82 4.73 4.67
N ARG A 41 4.53 5.38 3.53
CA ARG A 41 5.02 4.95 2.21
C ARG A 41 6.54 4.86 2.21
N CYS A 42 7.24 5.90 2.64
CA CYS A 42 8.71 5.88 2.64
C CYS A 42 9.27 4.75 3.49
N ALA A 43 8.74 4.55 4.70
CA ALA A 43 9.17 3.48 5.59
C ALA A 43 8.83 2.08 5.03
N LEU A 44 7.67 1.93 4.36
CA LEU A 44 7.28 0.71 3.66
C LEU A 44 8.26 0.39 2.52
N MET A 45 8.60 1.40 1.71
CA MET A 45 9.54 1.25 0.61
C MET A 45 10.97 0.92 1.08
N THR A 46 11.43 1.51 2.19
CA THR A 46 12.75 1.17 2.76
C THR A 46 12.79 -0.27 3.28
N LYS A 47 11.66 -0.84 3.72
CA LYS A 47 11.59 -2.20 4.25
C LYS A 47 11.36 -3.27 3.19
N CYS A 48 10.61 -2.96 2.13
CA CYS A 48 10.36 -3.87 1.03
C CYS A 48 11.48 -3.76 -0.02
N ASN A 49 12.62 -4.41 0.23
CA ASN A 49 13.68 -4.57 -0.78
C ASN A 49 13.33 -5.63 -1.84
N ASP A 50 12.32 -6.48 -1.59
CA ASP A 50 11.82 -7.51 -2.51
C ASP A 50 10.34 -7.22 -2.85
N GLY A 51 10.05 -6.98 -4.13
CA GLY A 51 8.67 -6.87 -4.64
C GLY A 51 8.18 -5.46 -5.03
N HIS A 52 9.00 -4.42 -4.89
CA HIS A 52 8.67 -3.09 -5.39
C HIS A 52 8.91 -2.99 -6.90
N VAL A 53 7.88 -2.60 -7.64
CA VAL A 53 8.00 -2.21 -9.05
C VAL A 53 7.45 -0.79 -9.15
N SER A 54 8.33 0.20 -9.28
CA SER A 54 7.92 1.51 -9.79
C SER A 54 7.59 1.34 -11.26
N LYS A 55 6.31 1.29 -11.62
CA LYS A 55 5.92 1.38 -13.02
C LYS A 55 5.95 2.83 -13.46
N GLU A 56 6.87 3.15 -14.35
CA GLU A 56 6.74 4.33 -15.22
C GLU A 56 5.66 4.02 -16.26
N ILE A 57 4.49 4.65 -16.13
CA ILE A 57 3.46 4.63 -17.17
C ILE A 57 3.66 5.89 -18.02
N GLY A 58 4.59 5.84 -18.97
CA GLY A 58 4.86 6.94 -19.90
C GLY A 58 5.44 8.21 -19.24
N SER A 59 5.30 9.35 -19.93
CA SER A 59 5.91 10.64 -19.55
C SER A 59 5.22 11.36 -18.37
N GLU A 60 4.23 10.75 -17.73
CA GLU A 60 3.46 11.41 -16.66
C GLU A 60 3.16 10.46 -15.49
N ARG A 61 3.84 10.72 -14.37
CA ARG A 61 3.60 10.20 -13.01
C ARG A 61 3.85 8.71 -12.79
N THR A 62 4.97 8.42 -12.13
CA THR A 62 5.23 7.18 -11.40
C THR A 62 4.18 7.03 -10.28
N PHE A 63 3.33 6.02 -10.38
CA PHE A 63 2.52 5.59 -9.24
C PHE A 63 3.32 4.52 -8.49
N ASP A 64 3.46 4.71 -7.18
CA ASP A 64 4.02 3.69 -6.33
C ASP A 64 3.01 2.55 -6.20
N GLU A 65 3.46 1.33 -6.50
CA GLU A 65 2.64 0.13 -6.37
C GLU A 65 3.27 -0.78 -5.30
N PHE A 66 2.41 -1.38 -4.48
CA PHE A 66 2.77 -2.44 -3.56
C PHE A 66 2.06 -3.72 -4.00
N TYR A 67 2.83 -4.72 -4.46
CA TYR A 67 2.27 -5.97 -5.04
C TYR A 67 1.24 -5.75 -6.18
N GLY A 68 1.43 -4.69 -6.97
CA GLY A 68 0.53 -4.31 -8.06
C GLY A 68 -0.77 -3.65 -7.61
N ILE A 69 -0.82 -3.14 -6.37
CA ILE A 69 -1.88 -2.27 -5.86
C ILE A 69 -1.34 -0.84 -5.78
N PRO A 70 -1.97 0.14 -6.44
CA PRO A 70 -1.60 1.54 -6.36
C PRO A 70 -1.62 2.08 -4.93
N ILE A 71 -0.65 2.94 -4.59
CA ILE A 71 -0.60 3.65 -3.32
C ILE A 71 -1.07 5.09 -3.51
N ALA A 72 -2.11 5.48 -2.77
CA ALA A 72 -2.58 6.85 -2.64
C ALA A 72 -2.02 7.48 -1.35
N ILE A 73 -1.49 8.70 -1.48
CA ILE A 73 -0.93 9.44 -0.33
C ILE A 73 -2.02 10.28 0.34
N CYS A 74 -2.25 10.04 1.63
CA CYS A 74 -3.14 10.81 2.49
C CYS A 74 -2.44 11.16 3.80
N ASN A 75 -1.98 12.41 3.94
CA ASN A 75 -1.28 12.89 5.14
C ASN A 75 -2.21 13.15 6.34
N LYS A 76 -3.51 12.86 6.22
CA LYS A 76 -4.45 12.84 7.36
C LYS A 76 -4.41 11.52 8.13
N LEU A 77 -3.74 10.49 7.59
CA LEU A 77 -3.51 9.22 8.27
C LEU A 77 -2.26 9.30 9.14
N ASP A 78 -2.34 8.72 10.34
CA ASP A 78 -1.18 8.62 11.22
C ASP A 78 -0.13 7.68 10.61
N PHE A 79 1.11 7.81 11.08
CA PHE A 79 2.20 6.92 10.66
C PHE A 79 1.87 5.45 10.99
N GLY A 80 2.01 4.56 10.01
CA GLY A 80 1.72 3.14 10.17
C GLY A 80 0.23 2.80 10.08
N GLU A 81 -0.63 3.74 9.70
CA GLU A 81 -2.01 3.44 9.34
C GLU A 81 -2.17 3.33 7.83
N VAL A 82 -2.79 2.24 7.40
CA VAL A 82 -3.11 1.98 5.99
C VAL A 82 -4.60 1.67 5.88
N ASP A 83 -5.30 2.34 4.97
CA ASP A 83 -6.66 1.96 4.58
C ASP A 83 -6.60 1.26 3.21
N VAL A 84 -7.13 0.05 3.15
CA VAL A 84 -7.27 -0.72 1.90
C VAL A 84 -8.65 -0.41 1.32
N LYS A 85 -8.67 0.23 0.15
CA LYS A 85 -9.88 0.51 -0.64
C LYS A 85 -9.95 -0.41 -1.83
#